data_AF-A0A9D7PC03-F1
#
_entry.id   AF-A0A9D7PC03-F1
#
_cell.length_a   1.000
_cell.length_b   1.000
_cell.length_c   1.000
_cell.angle_alpha   90.00
_cell.angle_beta   90.00
_cell.angle_gamma   90.00
#
_symmetry.space_group_name_H-M   'P 1'
#
loop_
_entity.id
_entity.type
_entity.pdbx_description
1 polymer ?
#
loop_
_entity_poly.entity_id
_entity_poly.type
_entity_poly.pdbx_seq_one_letter_code
_entity_poly.pdbx_strand_id
1 'polypeptide(L)'
;MNLHELLATTPPAEVLGAVFAYHADGITDDTRHGYAAALTELRGLTPASECPGTLDMEPLGDRHPYDVWLIQPDGTTVSASLMPWTTWLAVDVPAAVRAKYADAAILGAVLWELTFHGFSAADVDARAESIITAAAEAARAAQAGDRVVVTDIHKWLAAIRTTDEPDAE
;
A
#
# COMPACT_ATOMS: atom_id res chain seq x y z
N MET A 1 5.48 -8.17 17.64
CA MET A 1 6.51 -7.68 16.71
C MET A 1 5.77 -6.77 15.77
N ASN A 2 6.22 -5.54 15.62
CA ASN A 2 5.57 -4.60 14.71
C ASN A 2 6.21 -4.63 13.31
N LEU A 3 5.62 -3.90 12.36
CA LEU A 3 6.12 -3.84 10.99
C LEU A 3 7.53 -3.26 10.89
N HIS A 4 7.88 -2.28 11.73
CA HIS A 4 9.24 -1.72 11.77
C HIS A 4 10.30 -2.77 12.16
N GLU A 5 10.04 -3.56 13.21
CA GLU A 5 10.91 -4.66 13.63
C GLU A 5 11.01 -5.75 12.55
N LEU A 6 9.89 -6.08 11.91
CA LEU A 6 9.85 -7.04 10.82
C LEU A 6 10.71 -6.56 9.64
N LEU A 7 10.53 -5.32 9.20
CA LEU A 7 11.33 -4.67 8.14
C LEU A 7 12.83 -4.67 8.43
N ALA A 8 13.22 -4.46 9.69
CA ALA A 8 14.63 -4.45 10.09
C ALA A 8 15.30 -5.84 9.97
N THR A 9 14.52 -6.91 10.11
CA THR A 9 15.03 -8.29 10.14
C THR A 9 14.88 -9.04 8.81
N THR A 10 13.95 -8.65 7.95
CA THR A 10 13.75 -9.27 6.64
C THR A 10 14.70 -8.67 5.59
N PRO A 11 15.37 -9.47 4.74
CA PRO A 11 16.21 -8.93 3.66
C PRO A 11 15.41 -8.12 2.62
N PRO A 12 15.90 -6.95 2.14
CA PRO A 12 15.18 -6.14 1.17
C PRO A 12 14.85 -6.88 -0.13
N ALA A 13 15.77 -7.72 -0.60
CA ALA A 13 15.61 -8.49 -1.83
C ALA A 13 14.45 -9.50 -1.73
N GLU A 14 14.20 -10.07 -0.55
CA GLU A 14 13.09 -10.98 -0.33
C GLU A 14 11.75 -10.25 -0.34
N VAL A 15 11.68 -9.07 0.29
CA VAL A 15 10.49 -8.22 0.28
C VAL A 15 10.13 -7.79 -1.15
N LEU A 16 11.11 -7.27 -1.90
CA LEU A 16 10.90 -6.88 -3.30
C LEU A 16 10.58 -8.09 -4.19
N GLY A 17 11.23 -9.23 -3.95
CA GLY A 17 10.95 -10.49 -4.63
C GLY A 17 9.50 -10.93 -4.42
N ALA A 18 8.97 -10.80 -3.20
CA ALA A 18 7.58 -11.07 -2.91
C ALA A 18 6.67 -10.12 -3.72
N VAL A 19 6.86 -8.80 -3.63
CA VAL A 19 6.08 -7.83 -4.44
C VAL A 19 6.09 -8.18 -5.93
N PHE A 20 7.26 -8.52 -6.47
CA PHE A 20 7.42 -8.74 -7.92
C PHE A 20 6.92 -10.09 -8.41
N ALA A 21 6.96 -11.13 -7.57
CA ALA A 21 6.43 -12.44 -7.90
C ALA A 21 4.94 -12.38 -8.27
N TYR A 22 4.22 -11.37 -7.78
CA TYR A 22 2.77 -11.22 -7.99
C TYR A 22 2.37 -10.50 -9.29
N HIS A 23 3.31 -9.87 -10.00
CA HIS A 23 3.02 -9.07 -11.20
C HIS A 23 3.95 -9.39 -12.38
N ALA A 24 4.20 -10.69 -12.60
CA ALA A 24 5.09 -11.18 -13.65
C ALA A 24 4.82 -10.57 -15.04
N ASP A 25 3.56 -10.19 -15.34
CA ASP A 25 3.14 -9.71 -16.67
C ASP A 25 3.02 -8.17 -16.78
N GLY A 26 3.38 -7.38 -15.76
CA GLY A 26 3.08 -5.94 -15.75
C GLY A 26 4.05 -4.99 -15.04
N ILE A 27 5.13 -5.49 -14.42
CA ILE A 27 6.10 -4.62 -13.74
C ILE A 27 7.07 -3.99 -14.73
N THR A 28 7.02 -2.66 -14.82
CA THR A 28 8.02 -1.86 -15.53
C THR A 28 9.25 -1.60 -14.66
N ASP A 29 10.38 -1.21 -15.26
CA ASP A 29 11.58 -0.85 -14.51
C ASP A 29 11.33 0.32 -13.54
N ASP A 30 10.56 1.33 -13.94
CA ASP A 30 10.19 2.43 -13.04
C ASP A 30 9.41 1.96 -11.83
N THR A 31 8.48 1.01 -12.02
CA THR A 31 7.75 0.38 -10.91
C THR A 31 8.71 -0.33 -9.95
N ARG A 32 9.72 -1.05 -10.46
CA ARG A 32 10.73 -1.69 -9.61
C ARG A 32 11.53 -0.67 -8.81
N HIS A 33 11.94 0.42 -9.45
CA HIS A 33 12.67 1.50 -8.79
C HIS A 33 11.82 2.19 -7.72
N GLY A 34 10.53 2.45 -8.00
CA GLY A 34 9.59 3.03 -7.04
C GLY A 34 9.45 2.18 -5.77
N TYR A 35 9.23 0.87 -5.91
CA TYR A 35 9.18 -0.04 -4.76
C TYR A 35 10.48 -0.11 -3.97
N ALA A 36 11.64 -0.11 -4.67
CA ALA A 36 12.94 -0.10 -4.01
C ALA A 36 13.19 1.21 -3.24
N ALA A 37 12.79 2.35 -3.81
CA ALA A 37 12.89 3.66 -3.17
C ALA A 37 11.98 3.74 -1.94
N ALA A 38 10.71 3.35 -2.07
CA ALA A 38 9.77 3.34 -0.96
C ALA A 38 10.20 2.42 0.18
N LEU A 39 10.72 1.22 -0.14
CA LEU A 39 11.26 0.31 0.88
C LEU A 39 12.48 0.91 1.60
N THR A 40 13.34 1.62 0.87
CA THR A 40 14.50 2.32 1.44
C THR A 40 14.06 3.44 2.38
N GLU A 41 13.07 4.23 1.95
CA GLU A 41 12.48 5.31 2.75
C GLU A 41 11.84 4.74 4.03
N LEU A 42 10.98 3.72 3.93
CA LEU A 42 10.33 3.08 5.08
C LEU A 42 11.32 2.60 6.14
N ARG A 43 12.46 2.05 5.72
CA ARG A 43 13.52 1.60 6.65
C ARG A 43 14.25 2.75 7.35
N GLY A 44 14.19 3.96 6.78
CA GLY A 44 14.76 5.17 7.37
C GLY A 44 13.79 5.91 8.30
N LEU A 45 12.51 5.56 8.29
CA LEU A 45 11.49 6.22 9.09
C LEU A 45 11.44 5.67 10.53
N THR A 46 11.18 6.56 11.47
CA THR A 46 10.88 6.18 12.86
C THR A 46 9.39 5.87 12.99
N PRO A 47 8.99 4.72 13.58
CA PRO A 47 7.58 4.41 13.80
C PRO A 47 6.94 5.41 14.75
N ALA A 48 5.63 5.63 14.59
CA ALA A 48 4.83 6.37 15.55
C ALA A 48 4.87 5.69 16.93
N SER A 49 4.64 6.48 17.99
CA SER A 49 4.67 5.97 19.37
C SER A 49 3.46 5.10 19.73
N GLU A 50 2.36 5.23 19.00
CA GLU A 50 1.12 4.50 19.26
C GLU A 50 0.89 3.43 18.21
N CYS A 51 0.52 2.22 18.65
CA CYS A 51 0.14 1.11 17.79
C CYS A 51 -1.35 1.26 17.43
N PRO A 52 -1.70 1.47 16.15
CA PRO A 52 -3.07 1.75 15.73
C PRO A 52 -3.96 0.49 15.70
N GLY A 53 -3.41 -0.70 15.94
CA GLY A 53 -4.13 -1.97 15.84
C GLY A 53 -3.22 -3.10 15.39
N THR A 54 -3.82 -4.26 15.15
CA THR A 54 -3.11 -5.45 14.68
C THR A 54 -3.38 -5.71 13.20
N LEU A 55 -2.34 -6.06 12.46
CA LEU A 55 -2.45 -6.50 11.08
C LEU A 55 -3.23 -7.82 10.99
N ASP A 56 -4.10 -7.92 10.00
CA ASP A 56 -4.56 -9.20 9.47
C ASP A 56 -4.59 -9.14 7.94
N MET A 57 -4.60 -10.30 7.31
CA MET A 57 -4.51 -10.42 5.87
C MET A 57 -5.14 -11.71 5.37
N GLU A 58 -5.70 -11.67 4.18
CA GLU A 58 -6.24 -12.84 3.50
C GLU A 58 -5.84 -12.87 2.04
N PRO A 59 -5.74 -14.06 1.42
CA PRO A 59 -5.49 -14.13 0.00
C PRO A 59 -6.70 -13.64 -0.81
N LEU A 60 -6.50 -12.61 -1.61
CA LEU A 60 -7.38 -12.29 -2.72
C LEU A 60 -6.95 -13.18 -3.91
N GLY A 61 -7.86 -13.49 -4.82
CA GLY A 61 -7.59 -14.41 -5.92
C GLY A 61 -6.55 -13.90 -6.93
N ASP A 62 -6.68 -14.35 -8.18
CA ASP A 62 -5.65 -14.37 -9.23
C ASP A 62 -5.01 -13.02 -9.64
N ARG A 63 -5.49 -11.88 -9.13
CA ARG A 63 -5.07 -10.52 -9.54
C ARG A 63 -4.53 -9.63 -8.42
N HIS A 64 -4.82 -9.97 -7.17
CA HIS A 64 -4.39 -9.24 -5.98
C HIS A 64 -4.11 -10.31 -4.96
N PRO A 65 -2.85 -10.59 -4.57
CA PRO A 65 -2.55 -11.84 -3.87
C PRO A 65 -3.02 -11.80 -2.42
N TYR A 66 -3.09 -10.61 -1.81
CA TYR A 66 -3.51 -10.43 -0.43
C TYR A 66 -4.26 -9.13 -0.26
N ASP A 67 -5.36 -9.16 0.49
CA ASP A 67 -5.90 -7.97 1.12
C ASP A 67 -5.24 -7.81 2.49
N VAL A 68 -5.00 -6.59 2.94
CA VAL A 68 -4.46 -6.31 4.28
C VAL A 68 -5.27 -5.22 4.94
N TRP A 69 -5.57 -5.44 6.22
CA TRP A 69 -6.35 -4.49 7.02
C TRP A 69 -5.88 -4.49 8.46
N LEU A 70 -6.36 -3.51 9.22
CA LEU A 70 -6.10 -3.40 10.64
C LEU A 70 -7.34 -3.80 11.42
N ILE A 71 -7.14 -4.61 12.46
CA ILE A 71 -8.14 -4.90 13.48
C ILE A 71 -7.88 -3.94 14.65
N GLN A 72 -8.86 -3.09 14.94
CA GLN A 72 -8.84 -2.14 16.05
C GLN A 72 -9.08 -2.87 17.40
N PRO A 73 -8.73 -2.25 18.55
CA PRO A 73 -8.94 -2.85 19.87
C PRO A 73 -10.40 -3.21 20.18
N ASP A 74 -11.36 -2.53 19.55
CA ASP A 74 -12.80 -2.80 19.68
C ASP A 74 -13.31 -3.91 18.73
N GLY A 75 -12.41 -4.50 17.94
CA GLY A 75 -12.71 -5.54 16.96
C GLY A 75 -13.11 -5.03 15.58
N THR A 76 -13.15 -3.71 15.36
CA THR A 76 -13.50 -3.13 14.06
C THR A 76 -12.37 -3.34 13.06
N THR A 77 -12.72 -3.73 11.83
CA THR A 77 -11.78 -3.79 10.71
C THR A 77 -11.74 -2.45 9.98
N VAL A 78 -10.53 -1.94 9.72
CA VAL A 78 -10.33 -0.71 8.94
C VAL A 78 -9.28 -0.91 7.86
N SER A 79 -9.54 -0.33 6.68
CA SER A 79 -8.49 -0.14 5.66
C SER A 79 -7.56 0.97 6.12
N ALA A 80 -6.26 0.78 5.87
CA ALA A 80 -5.22 1.73 6.27
C ALA A 80 -4.43 2.28 5.07
N SER A 81 -4.91 2.13 3.83
CA SER A 81 -4.20 2.52 2.60
C SER A 81 -3.91 4.04 2.48
N LEU A 82 -4.46 4.87 3.37
CA LEU A 82 -4.18 6.33 3.46
C LEU A 82 -3.60 6.75 4.82
N MET A 83 -3.22 5.78 5.65
CA MET A 83 -2.60 6.05 6.94
C MET A 83 -1.14 6.48 6.74
N PRO A 84 -0.60 7.41 7.55
CA PRO A 84 0.80 7.79 7.47
C PRO A 84 1.73 6.58 7.59
N TRP A 85 2.81 6.56 6.82
CA TRP A 85 3.76 5.44 6.79
C TRP A 85 4.37 5.18 8.18
N THR A 86 4.66 6.23 8.95
CA THR A 86 5.15 6.10 10.33
C THR A 86 4.15 5.41 11.26
N THR A 87 2.84 5.60 11.04
CA THR A 87 1.78 4.92 11.79
C THR A 87 1.65 3.46 11.35
N TRP A 88 1.80 3.16 10.06
CA TRP A 88 1.91 1.78 9.58
C TRP A 88 3.07 1.03 10.22
N LEU A 89 4.24 1.66 10.32
CA LEU A 89 5.41 1.06 10.95
C LEU A 89 5.18 0.65 12.42
N ALA A 90 4.22 1.29 13.10
CA ALA A 90 3.83 0.98 14.47
C ALA A 90 2.80 -0.16 14.59
N VAL A 91 2.19 -0.62 13.49
CA VAL A 91 1.20 -1.71 13.49
C VAL A 91 1.82 -3.00 13.99
N ASP A 92 1.13 -3.66 14.92
CA ASP A 92 1.49 -4.97 15.42
C ASP A 92 1.20 -6.06 14.39
N VAL A 93 2.15 -6.96 14.18
CA VAL A 93 1.99 -8.16 13.35
C VAL A 93 1.79 -9.37 14.27
N PRO A 94 0.56 -9.91 14.39
CA PRO A 94 0.29 -11.01 15.29
C PRO A 94 1.09 -12.26 14.94
N ALA A 95 1.46 -13.04 15.96
CA ALA A 95 2.13 -14.32 15.76
C ALA A 95 1.32 -15.29 14.88
N ALA A 96 -0.01 -15.21 14.94
CA ALA A 96 -0.91 -16.02 14.09
C ALA A 96 -0.78 -15.68 12.59
N VAL A 97 -0.58 -14.40 12.26
CA VAL A 97 -0.35 -13.97 10.86
C VAL A 97 1.02 -14.45 10.40
N ARG A 98 2.08 -14.24 11.20
CA ARG A 98 3.44 -14.71 10.89
C ARG A 98 3.59 -16.23 10.84
N ALA A 99 2.68 -16.98 11.48
CA ALA A 99 2.65 -18.43 11.38
C ALA A 99 2.01 -18.90 10.06
N LYS A 100 1.17 -18.08 9.43
CA LYS A 100 0.48 -18.39 8.17
C LYS A 100 1.23 -17.91 6.94
N TYR A 101 1.92 -16.77 7.06
CA TYR A 101 2.56 -16.08 5.94
C TYR A 101 4.04 -15.83 6.22
N ALA A 102 4.87 -15.94 5.19
CA ALA A 102 6.27 -15.56 5.28
C ALA A 102 6.39 -14.04 5.50
N ASP A 103 7.36 -13.61 6.30
CA ASP A 103 7.60 -12.19 6.60
C ASP A 103 7.73 -11.34 5.34
N ALA A 104 8.43 -11.83 4.32
CA ALA A 104 8.56 -11.15 3.03
C ALA A 104 7.21 -10.96 2.31
N ALA A 105 6.28 -11.91 2.42
CA ALA A 105 4.94 -11.80 1.82
C ALA A 105 4.07 -10.79 2.57
N ILE A 106 4.15 -10.77 3.91
CA ILE A 106 3.48 -9.77 4.76
C ILE A 106 3.96 -8.37 4.37
N LEU A 107 5.28 -8.18 4.37
CA LEU A 107 5.91 -6.89 4.05
C LEU A 107 5.65 -6.47 2.59
N GLY A 108 5.62 -7.43 1.66
CA GLY A 108 5.30 -7.14 0.27
C GLY A 108 3.86 -6.66 0.08
N ALA A 109 2.89 -7.30 0.74
CA ALA A 109 1.49 -6.89 0.71
C ALA A 109 1.28 -5.51 1.36
N VAL A 110 1.95 -5.24 2.48
CA VAL A 110 1.90 -3.92 3.12
C VAL A 110 2.54 -2.84 2.25
N LEU A 111 3.71 -3.11 1.67
CA LEU A 111 4.40 -2.17 0.79
C LEU A 111 3.57 -1.83 -0.46
N TRP A 112 2.81 -2.80 -0.96
CA TRP A 112 1.83 -2.59 -2.02
C TRP A 112 0.75 -1.57 -1.62
N GLU A 113 0.06 -1.80 -0.50
CA GLU A 113 -0.99 -0.90 -0.01
C GLU A 113 -0.47 0.51 0.28
N LEU A 114 0.75 0.61 0.81
CA LEU A 114 1.36 1.88 1.21
C LEU A 114 1.70 2.82 0.06
N THR A 115 2.12 2.23 -1.07
CA THR A 115 2.79 2.99 -2.13
C THR A 115 1.92 3.18 -3.36
N PHE A 116 0.74 2.55 -3.39
CA PHE A 116 -0.22 2.70 -4.49
C PHE A 116 0.48 2.59 -5.87
N HIS A 117 1.22 1.50 -6.07
CA HIS A 117 2.13 1.28 -7.22
C HIS A 117 3.50 1.99 -7.20
N GLY A 118 4.10 2.16 -6.01
CA GLY A 118 5.49 2.61 -5.88
C GLY A 118 5.69 4.13 -5.75
N PHE A 119 4.64 4.90 -5.47
CA PHE A 119 4.73 6.31 -5.11
C PHE A 119 5.29 6.50 -3.68
N SER A 120 6.09 7.55 -3.50
CA SER A 120 6.66 7.93 -2.20
C SER A 120 5.61 8.47 -1.23
N ALA A 121 5.92 8.55 0.07
CA ALA A 121 5.04 9.17 1.06
C ALA A 121 4.69 10.61 0.66
N ALA A 122 5.67 11.38 0.17
CA ALA A 122 5.47 12.74 -0.31
C ALA A 122 4.56 12.82 -1.54
N ASP A 123 4.66 11.85 -2.47
CA ASP A 123 3.78 11.75 -3.64
C ASP A 123 2.35 11.40 -3.27
N VAL A 124 2.18 10.50 -2.29
CA VAL A 124 0.88 10.11 -1.74
C VAL A 124 0.27 11.30 -1.01
N ASP A 125 1.01 11.96 -0.11
CA ASP A 125 0.53 13.09 0.68
C ASP A 125 0.15 14.30 -0.20
N ALA A 126 0.95 14.61 -1.21
CA ALA A 126 0.65 15.70 -2.15
C ALA A 126 -0.62 15.45 -2.97
N ARG A 127 -1.08 14.20 -3.08
CA ARG A 127 -2.25 13.78 -3.86
C ARG A 127 -3.41 13.29 -2.99
N ALA A 128 -3.19 13.04 -1.70
CA ALA A 128 -4.14 12.44 -0.77
C ALA A 128 -5.43 13.27 -0.67
N GLU A 129 -5.33 14.60 -0.60
CA GLU A 129 -6.49 15.49 -0.52
C GLU A 129 -7.38 15.39 -1.78
N SER A 130 -6.75 15.32 -2.96
CA SER A 130 -7.47 15.14 -4.23
C SER A 130 -8.13 13.75 -4.32
N ILE A 131 -7.46 12.71 -3.82
CA ILE A 131 -7.96 11.33 -3.82
C ILE A 131 -9.15 11.20 -2.85
N ILE A 132 -9.01 11.71 -1.63
CA ILE A 132 -10.07 11.72 -0.62
C ILE A 132 -11.29 12.49 -1.14
N THR A 133 -11.07 13.63 -1.78
CA THR A 133 -12.15 14.44 -2.37
C THR A 133 -12.90 13.66 -3.46
N ALA A 134 -12.16 13.04 -4.39
CA ALA A 134 -12.74 12.25 -5.46
C ALA A 134 -13.50 11.02 -4.94
N ALA A 135 -12.96 10.32 -3.93
CA ALA A 135 -13.62 9.18 -3.29
C ALA A 135 -14.89 9.59 -2.55
N ALA A 136 -14.87 10.73 -1.84
CA ALA A 136 -16.04 11.27 -1.14
C ALA A 136 -17.13 11.75 -2.12
N GLU A 137 -16.75 12.27 -3.28
CA GLU A 137 -17.70 12.60 -4.37
C GLU A 137 -18.32 11.35 -4.99
N ALA A 138 -17.52 10.33 -5.28
CA ALA A 138 -18.01 9.05 -5.78
C ALA A 138 -18.97 8.37 -4.78
N ALA A 139 -18.65 8.41 -3.48
CA ALA A 139 -19.52 7.88 -2.43
C ALA A 139 -20.86 8.64 -2.34
N ARG A 140 -20.85 9.98 -2.47
CA ARG A 140 -22.06 10.81 -2.49
C ARG A 140 -22.92 10.53 -3.72
N ALA A 141 -22.31 10.39 -4.90
CA ALA A 141 -23.02 10.02 -6.13
C ALA A 141 -23.66 8.62 -6.01
N ALA A 142 -22.95 7.65 -5.44
CA ALA A 142 -23.49 6.31 -5.21
C ALA A 142 -24.68 6.32 -4.23
N GLN A 143 -24.62 7.13 -3.17
CA GLN A 143 -25.73 7.31 -2.22
C GLN A 143 -26.95 7.99 -2.85
N ALA A 144 -26.75 8.84 -3.86
CA ALA A 144 -27.83 9.48 -4.61
C ALA A 144 -28.54 8.54 -5.61
N GLY A 145 -28.07 7.29 -5.73
CA GLY A 145 -28.62 6.30 -6.66
C GLY A 145 -28.08 6.42 -8.09
N ASP A 146 -27.03 7.23 -8.29
CA ASP A 146 -26.35 7.33 -9.57
C ASP A 146 -25.51 6.07 -9.82
N ARG A 147 -25.44 5.65 -11.09
CA ARG A 147 -24.64 4.50 -11.49
C ARG A 147 -23.16 4.90 -11.52
N VAL A 148 -22.48 4.71 -10.40
CA VAL A 148 -21.04 5.00 -10.28
C VAL A 148 -20.23 3.82 -10.79
N VAL A 149 -19.49 4.03 -11.89
CA VAL A 149 -18.45 3.09 -12.34
C VAL A 149 -17.14 3.53 -11.69
N VAL A 150 -16.86 3.06 -10.47
CA VAL A 150 -15.53 3.24 -9.85
C VAL A 150 -14.57 2.25 -10.53
N THR A 151 -13.94 2.70 -11.62
CA THR A 151 -12.96 1.89 -12.36
C THR A 151 -11.51 2.20 -11.96
N ASP A 152 -11.25 3.22 -11.15
CA ASP A 152 -10.08 4.08 -11.39
C ASP A 152 -9.15 4.38 -10.24
N ILE A 153 -9.25 3.75 -9.06
CA ILE A 153 -8.02 3.61 -8.24
C ILE A 153 -6.90 2.96 -9.09
N HIS A 154 -7.29 2.01 -9.96
CA HIS A 154 -6.41 1.37 -10.94
C HIS A 154 -5.99 2.23 -12.16
N LYS A 155 -6.59 3.41 -12.43
CA LYS A 155 -6.23 4.27 -13.60
C LYS A 155 -5.35 5.48 -13.24
N TRP A 156 -5.17 5.84 -11.98
CA TRP A 156 -4.37 7.02 -11.62
C TRP A 156 -2.87 6.87 -11.89
N LEU A 157 -2.38 5.63 -11.97
CA LEU A 157 -1.07 5.29 -12.51
C LEU A 157 -0.84 5.74 -13.96
N ALA A 158 -1.88 5.82 -14.79
CA ALA A 158 -1.73 6.26 -16.17
C ALA A 158 -1.45 7.76 -16.29
N ALA A 159 -1.78 8.56 -15.27
CA ALA A 159 -1.67 10.02 -15.30
C ALA A 159 -0.28 10.56 -14.90
N ILE A 160 0.54 9.79 -14.16
CA ILE A 160 1.86 10.25 -13.70
C ILE A 160 2.97 9.98 -14.73
N ARG A 161 2.69 9.22 -15.81
CA ARG A 161 3.67 8.94 -16.88
C ARG A 161 3.38 9.61 -18.23
N THR A 162 2.38 10.49 -18.33
CA THR A 162 2.28 11.47 -19.44
C THR A 162 2.78 12.86 -19.03
N THR A 163 3.44 12.99 -17.89
CA THR A 163 3.83 14.29 -17.31
C THR A 163 5.30 14.68 -17.55
N ASP A 164 6.09 13.90 -18.31
CA ASP A 164 7.51 14.22 -18.61
C ASP A 164 7.95 14.01 -20.08
N GLU A 165 7.13 14.41 -21.07
CA GLU A 165 7.66 14.77 -22.41
C GLU A 165 6.97 16.04 -22.94
N PRO A 166 7.65 17.19 -23.00
CA PRO A 166 7.30 18.28 -23.88
C PRO A 166 8.16 18.20 -25.15
N ASP A 167 7.74 17.41 -26.13
CA ASP A 167 8.20 17.54 -27.52
C ASP A 167 6.94 17.49 -28.40
N ALA A 168 6.38 18.61 -28.86
CA ALA A 168 6.87 19.43 -29.97
C ALA A 168 7.17 18.60 -31.24
N GLU A 169 6.13 18.29 -32.01
CA GLU A 169 6.00 18.65 -33.44
C GLU A 169 4.57 18.42 -33.96
#